data_AF-A0A8J2FLH9-F1
#
_entry.id   AF-A0A8J2FLH9-F1
#
_cell.length_a   1.000
_cell.length_b   1.000
_cell.length_c   1.000
_cell.angle_alpha   90.00
_cell.angle_beta   90.00
_cell.angle_gamma   90.00
#
_symmetry.space_group_name_H-M   'P 1'
#
loop_
_entity.id
_entity.type
_entity.pdbx_description
1 polymer ?
#
loop_
_entity_poly.entity_id
_entity_poly.type
_entity_poly.pdbx_seq_one_letter_code
_entity_poly.pdbx_strand_id
1 'polypeptide(L)'
;MSRSIYVDSALHVVKGALVSVLRIPTGRTTTTVQNNATAKTATATGASTVTTHGGSITVASVAAFEKSQEKKIQEAVDEKVAENAPYHIYRMDRKEAEQLYGETMYDQFPVPDSVTSLRLCRLPGWNLNCQVNPVLQHTGLLGKVTLTKFTYNADKKTLKVTIDCVPIPGE
;
A
#
# COMPACT_ATOMS: atom_id res chain seq x y z
N MET A 1 2.79 -11.47 14.62
CA MET A 1 2.34 -10.08 14.88
C MET A 1 1.49 -9.62 13.71
N SER A 2 0.28 -9.11 13.96
CA SER A 2 -0.53 -8.50 12.89
C SER A 2 0.13 -7.22 12.38
N ARG A 3 -0.04 -6.92 11.10
CA ARG A 3 0.45 -5.68 10.50
C ARG A 3 -0.42 -4.50 10.92
N SER A 4 0.22 -3.35 11.15
CA SER A 4 -0.48 -2.13 11.55
C SER A 4 -1.50 -1.77 10.46
N ILE A 5 -2.74 -1.48 10.87
CA ILE A 5 -3.81 -1.03 9.98
C ILE A 5 -3.39 0.20 9.16
N TYR A 6 -2.59 1.10 9.75
CA TYR A 6 -2.05 2.28 9.08
C TYR A 6 -1.05 1.90 7.98
N VAL A 7 -0.19 0.91 8.24
CA VAL A 7 0.75 0.41 7.22
C VAL A 7 -0.02 -0.27 6.09
N ASP A 8 -0.91 -1.22 6.38
CA ASP A 8 -1.70 -1.91 5.35
C ASP A 8 -2.52 -0.93 4.49
N SER A 9 -3.10 0.10 5.11
CA SER A 9 -3.82 1.16 4.38
C SER A 9 -2.87 1.99 3.50
N ALA A 10 -1.75 2.45 4.05
CA ALA A 10 -0.77 3.22 3.31
C ALA A 10 -0.23 2.44 2.11
N LEU A 11 -0.04 1.11 2.24
CA LEU A 11 0.46 0.28 1.15
C LEU A 11 -0.48 0.26 -0.06
N HIS A 12 -1.80 0.35 0.10
CA HIS A 12 -2.73 0.49 -1.04
C HIS A 12 -2.56 1.82 -1.77
N VAL A 13 -2.39 2.92 -1.02
CA VAL A 13 -2.13 4.25 -1.60
C VAL A 13 -0.81 4.25 -2.36
N VAL A 14 0.26 3.76 -1.73
CA VAL A 14 1.60 3.69 -2.31
C VAL A 14 1.61 2.77 -3.53
N LYS A 15 0.90 1.64 -3.48
CA LYS A 15 0.78 0.71 -4.60
C LYS A 15 0.16 1.39 -5.84
N GLY A 16 -0.95 2.11 -5.69
CA GLY A 16 -1.56 2.80 -6.83
C GLY A 16 -0.68 3.92 -7.39
N ALA A 17 0.04 4.65 -6.53
CA ALA A 17 1.03 5.64 -6.98
C ALA A 17 2.16 5.00 -7.80
N LEU A 18 2.71 3.88 -7.32
CA LEU A 18 3.76 3.14 -8.02
C LEU A 18 3.29 2.62 -9.37
N VAL A 19 2.12 1.99 -9.42
CA VAL A 19 1.52 1.47 -10.66
C VAL A 19 1.31 2.59 -11.67
N SER A 20 0.75 3.72 -11.23
CA SER A 20 0.41 4.84 -12.10
C SER A 20 1.65 5.56 -12.63
N VAL A 21 2.61 5.90 -11.76
CA VAL A 21 3.80 6.66 -12.15
C VAL A 21 4.78 5.81 -12.95
N LEU A 22 4.97 4.55 -12.55
CA LEU A 22 5.92 3.65 -13.22
C LEU A 22 5.30 2.94 -14.43
N ARG A 23 3.98 3.05 -14.64
CA ARG A 23 3.24 2.40 -15.72
C ARG A 23 3.46 0.88 -15.76
N ILE A 24 3.45 0.26 -14.58
CA ILE A 24 3.58 -1.19 -14.42
C ILE A 24 2.20 -1.82 -14.22
N PRO A 25 2.02 -3.13 -14.45
CA PRO A 25 0.74 -3.79 -14.18
C PRO A 25 0.32 -3.70 -12.70
N THR A 26 -0.98 -3.62 -12.44
CA THR A 26 -1.52 -3.64 -11.07
C THR A 26 -1.40 -5.03 -10.45
N GLY A 27 -1.89 -6.04 -11.17
CA GLY A 27 -1.87 -7.43 -10.75
C GLY A 27 -0.50 -8.06 -10.83
N ARG A 28 -0.21 -9.00 -9.92
CA ARG A 28 1.03 -9.81 -9.86
C ARG A 28 2.33 -9.01 -9.86
N THR A 29 2.29 -7.77 -9.39
CA THR A 29 3.51 -6.95 -9.29
C THR A 29 4.00 -6.77 -7.86
N THR A 30 3.17 -6.93 -6.83
CA THR A 30 3.68 -6.87 -5.45
C THR A 30 4.40 -8.18 -5.11
N THR A 31 5.68 -8.09 -4.74
CA THR A 31 6.53 -9.26 -4.49
C THR A 31 6.92 -9.41 -3.04
N THR A 32 6.77 -8.37 -2.21
CA THR A 32 7.05 -8.39 -0.78
C THR A 32 6.38 -7.20 -0.11
N VAL A 33 5.84 -7.43 1.09
CA VAL A 33 5.36 -6.40 2.01
C VAL A 33 5.94 -6.68 3.40
N GLN A 34 6.47 -5.65 4.07
CA GLN A 34 7.11 -5.80 5.38
C GLN A 34 6.62 -4.74 6.36
N ASN A 35 6.56 -5.12 7.63
CA ASN A 35 6.57 -4.15 8.73
C ASN A 35 8.01 -3.93 9.14
N ASN A 36 8.40 -2.66 9.17
CA ASN A 36 9.65 -2.29 9.79
C ASN A 36 9.32 -1.97 11.25
N ALA A 37 10.01 -2.64 12.17
CA ALA A 37 9.57 -2.79 13.55
C ALA A 37 9.16 -1.48 14.27
N THR A 38 8.08 -1.66 15.05
CA THR A 38 7.49 -0.83 16.12
C THR A 38 7.14 0.61 15.77
N ALA A 39 5.87 0.94 16.02
CA ALA A 39 5.40 2.30 16.15
C ALA A 39 6.43 3.13 16.94
N LYS A 40 7.09 4.10 16.28
CA LYS A 40 8.04 4.99 16.93
C LYS A 40 7.24 6.14 17.50
N THR A 41 7.14 6.15 18.82
CA THR A 41 6.46 7.20 19.55
C THR A 41 7.50 8.22 20.00
N ALA A 42 7.38 9.45 19.50
CA ALA A 42 8.22 10.56 19.94
C ALA A 42 7.34 11.61 20.61
N THR A 43 7.77 12.08 21.79
CA THR A 43 7.15 13.20 22.48
C THR A 43 7.66 14.49 21.82
N ALA A 44 6.79 15.24 21.15
CA ALA A 44 7.15 16.59 20.75
C ALA A 44 7.23 17.47 22.01
N THR A 45 8.19 18.41 22.05
CA THR A 45 8.26 19.47 23.08
C THR A 45 6.97 20.29 23.01
N GLY A 46 5.99 19.98 23.89
CA GLY A 46 4.65 20.57 23.85
C GLY A 46 3.45 19.61 24.04
N ALA A 47 3.67 18.40 24.57
CA ALA A 47 2.62 17.45 25.02
C ALA A 47 1.86 16.63 23.95
N SER A 48 2.19 16.73 22.66
CA SER A 48 1.61 15.83 21.64
C SER A 48 2.54 14.67 21.31
N THR A 49 2.02 13.46 21.49
CA THR A 49 2.71 12.21 21.22
C THR A 49 2.48 11.81 19.76
N VAL A 50 3.54 11.84 18.94
CA VAL A 50 3.44 11.45 17.52
C VAL A 50 3.84 9.99 17.39
N THR A 51 2.92 9.15 16.91
CA THR A 51 3.18 7.74 16.64
C THR A 51 3.42 7.55 15.15
N THR A 52 4.60 7.04 14.78
CA THR A 52 4.96 6.76 13.38
C THR A 52 4.97 5.27 13.12
N HIS A 53 4.27 4.82 12.07
CA HIS A 53 4.19 3.42 11.66
C HIS A 53 5.03 3.16 10.40
N GLY A 54 6.02 2.28 10.52
CA GLY A 54 6.97 1.98 9.44
C GLY A 54 6.63 0.71 8.66
N GLY A 55 6.78 0.76 7.33
CA GLY A 55 6.55 -0.39 6.45
C GLY A 55 7.37 -0.33 5.16
N SER A 56 7.25 -1.37 4.34
CA SER A 56 7.76 -1.31 2.96
C SER A 56 6.98 -2.21 2.01
N ILE A 57 6.98 -1.83 0.74
CA ILE A 57 6.44 -2.60 -0.38
C ILE A 57 7.52 -2.78 -1.44
N THR A 58 7.61 -3.98 -2.01
CA THR A 58 8.45 -4.25 -3.18
C THR A 58 7.54 -4.59 -4.36
N VAL A 59 7.76 -3.90 -5.48
CA VAL A 59 7.05 -4.14 -6.74
C VAL A 59 8.02 -4.61 -7.82
N ALA A 60 7.58 -5.54 -8.66
CA ALA A 60 8.27 -6.03 -9.85
C ALA A 60 7.80 -5.33 -11.12
N SER A 61 8.37 -5.75 -12.26
CA SER A 61 8.11 -5.19 -13.60
C SER A 61 8.58 -3.75 -13.78
N VAL A 62 9.51 -3.29 -12.94
CA VAL A 62 10.11 -1.96 -13.05
C VAL A 62 11.35 -2.09 -13.95
N ALA A 63 11.21 -1.78 -15.23
CA ALA A 63 12.29 -1.92 -16.20
C ALA A 63 13.43 -0.90 -15.99
N ALA A 64 13.10 0.28 -15.49
CA ALA A 64 14.02 1.35 -15.14
C ALA A 64 13.42 2.20 -14.02
N PHE A 65 14.28 2.82 -13.21
CA PHE A 65 13.88 3.74 -12.16
C PHE A 65 14.82 4.95 -12.12
N GLU A 66 14.24 6.13 -12.22
CA GLU A 66 14.95 7.41 -12.16
C GLU A 66 14.61 8.16 -10.88
N LYS A 67 15.58 8.88 -10.34
CA LYS A 67 15.38 9.71 -9.15
C LYS A 67 14.29 10.77 -9.32
N SER A 68 14.05 11.25 -10.54
CA SER A 68 12.96 12.17 -10.89
C SER A 68 11.57 11.60 -10.60
N GLN A 69 11.43 10.27 -10.58
CA GLN A 69 10.16 9.58 -10.30
C GLN A 69 9.84 9.55 -8.81
N GLU A 70 10.84 9.65 -7.91
CA GLU A 70 10.60 9.66 -6.45
C GLU A 70 9.62 10.77 -6.06
N LYS A 71 9.84 11.98 -6.57
CA LYS A 71 8.98 13.14 -6.31
C LYS A 71 7.56 12.91 -6.82
N LYS A 72 7.42 12.40 -8.05
CA LYS A 72 6.10 12.12 -8.67
C LYS A 72 5.31 11.07 -7.90
N ILE A 73 5.99 10.05 -7.36
CA ILE A 73 5.35 9.01 -6.55
C ILE A 73 4.90 9.60 -5.21
N GLN A 74 5.73 10.44 -4.57
CA GLN A 74 5.35 11.11 -3.32
C GLN A 74 4.16 12.07 -3.55
N GLU A 75 4.19 12.89 -4.60
CA GLU A 75 3.08 13.78 -4.97
C GLU A 75 1.77 13.00 -5.16
N ALA A 76 1.82 11.88 -5.91
CA ALA A 76 0.66 11.03 -6.12
C ALA A 76 0.13 10.37 -4.82
N VAL A 77 1.03 10.05 -3.87
CA VAL A 77 0.64 9.56 -2.54
C VAL A 77 -0.05 10.67 -1.74
N ASP A 78 0.53 11.86 -1.70
CA ASP A 78 0.01 13.01 -0.96
C ASP A 78 -1.37 13.42 -1.50
N GLU A 79 -1.52 13.49 -2.83
CA GLU A 79 -2.79 13.76 -3.50
C GLU A 79 -3.87 12.74 -3.12
N LYS A 80 -3.53 11.44 -3.13
CA LYS A 80 -4.50 10.39 -2.79
C LYS A 80 -4.88 10.38 -1.30
N VAL A 81 -3.97 10.77 -0.41
CA VAL A 81 -4.28 10.97 1.01
C VAL A 81 -5.20 12.17 1.20
N ALA A 82 -4.89 13.30 0.54
CA ALA A 82 -5.68 14.54 0.61
C ALA A 82 -7.09 14.39 0.01
N GLU A 83 -7.26 13.54 -1.00
CA GLU A 83 -8.56 13.21 -1.59
C GLU A 83 -9.55 12.61 -0.58
N ASN A 84 -9.04 12.05 0.53
CA ASN A 84 -9.86 11.40 1.55
C ASN A 84 -10.73 10.26 0.99
N ALA A 85 -10.19 9.50 0.04
CA ALA A 85 -10.90 8.49 -0.71
C ALA A 85 -11.29 7.28 0.19
N PRO A 86 -12.52 6.75 0.06
CA PRO A 86 -12.97 5.62 0.86
C PRO A 86 -12.35 4.30 0.41
N TYR A 87 -12.01 3.44 1.37
CA TYR A 87 -11.70 2.04 1.10
C TYR A 87 -13.00 1.22 1.08
N HIS A 88 -13.31 0.59 -0.05
CA HIS A 88 -14.44 -0.32 -0.14
C HIS A 88 -13.99 -1.75 0.15
N ILE A 89 -14.46 -2.29 1.27
CA ILE A 89 -14.17 -3.65 1.70
C ILE A 89 -15.39 -4.52 1.49
N TYR A 90 -15.20 -5.64 0.80
CA TYR A 90 -16.25 -6.62 0.58
C TYR A 90 -15.68 -8.03 0.50
N ARG A 91 -16.57 -9.01 0.68
CA ARG A 91 -16.26 -10.43 0.50
C ARG A 91 -17.05 -10.97 -0.66
N MET A 92 -16.46 -11.90 -1.39
CA MET A 92 -17.12 -12.57 -2.50
C MET A 92 -16.53 -13.96 -2.72
N ASP A 93 -17.22 -14.80 -3.48
CA ASP A 93 -16.70 -16.09 -3.90
C ASP A 93 -15.47 -15.91 -4.80
N ARG A 94 -14.48 -16.79 -4.65
CA ARG A 94 -13.23 -16.75 -5.40
C ARG A 94 -13.46 -16.83 -6.91
N LYS A 95 -14.34 -17.73 -7.37
CA LYS A 95 -14.58 -17.91 -8.82
C LYS A 95 -15.20 -16.67 -9.43
N GLU A 96 -16.16 -16.08 -8.72
CA GLU A 96 -16.76 -14.81 -9.12
C GLU A 96 -15.73 -13.67 -9.16
N ALA A 97 -14.84 -13.61 -8.16
CA ALA A 97 -13.79 -12.59 -8.09
C ALA A 97 -12.80 -12.71 -9.24
N GLU A 98 -12.37 -13.93 -9.54
CA GLU A 98 -11.46 -14.22 -10.65
C GLU A 98 -12.11 -13.92 -12.00
N GLN A 99 -13.42 -14.16 -12.15
CA GLN A 99 -14.16 -13.79 -13.35
C GLN A 99 -14.27 -12.26 -13.53
N LEU A 100 -14.52 -11.51 -12.46
CA LEU A 100 -14.70 -10.06 -12.53
C LEU A 100 -13.40 -9.27 -12.59
N TYR A 101 -12.37 -9.70 -11.86
CA TYR A 101 -11.15 -8.91 -11.64
C TYR A 101 -9.88 -9.59 -12.13
N GLY A 102 -9.93 -10.90 -12.40
CA GLY A 102 -8.80 -11.70 -12.82
C GLY A 102 -7.57 -11.49 -11.94
N GLU A 103 -6.41 -11.42 -12.57
CA GLU A 103 -5.13 -11.29 -11.88
C GLU A 103 -4.91 -9.93 -11.21
N THR A 104 -5.73 -8.92 -11.51
CA THR A 104 -5.58 -7.54 -11.02
C THR A 104 -5.60 -7.47 -9.49
N MET A 105 -6.41 -8.30 -8.84
CA MET A 105 -6.56 -8.32 -7.40
C MET A 105 -5.44 -9.08 -6.67
N TYR A 106 -4.56 -9.78 -7.38
CA TYR A 106 -3.57 -10.63 -6.75
C TYR A 106 -2.18 -10.01 -6.70
N ASP A 107 -1.47 -10.30 -5.60
CA ASP A 107 -0.01 -10.14 -5.51
C ASP A 107 0.70 -11.39 -6.07
N GLN A 108 2.04 -11.39 -6.11
CA GLN A 108 2.79 -12.58 -6.55
C GLN A 108 2.69 -13.75 -5.57
N PHE A 109 2.42 -13.47 -4.29
CA PHE A 109 2.18 -14.53 -3.31
C PHE A 109 0.79 -15.14 -3.55
N PRO A 110 0.69 -16.46 -3.71
CA PRO A 110 -0.58 -17.11 -3.99
C PRO A 110 -1.50 -17.10 -2.77
N VAL A 111 -2.79 -16.94 -3.01
CA VAL A 111 -3.83 -17.24 -2.01
C VAL A 111 -4.05 -18.76 -2.03
N PRO A 112 -4.03 -19.48 -0.88
CA PRO A 112 -4.19 -20.93 -0.86
C PRO A 112 -5.48 -21.38 -1.53
N ASP A 113 -5.45 -22.49 -2.28
CA ASP A 113 -6.61 -23.02 -3.04
C ASP A 113 -7.82 -23.35 -2.15
N SER A 114 -7.58 -23.67 -0.87
CA SER A 114 -8.63 -23.91 0.12
C SER A 114 -9.47 -22.68 0.47
N VAL A 115 -9.01 -21.47 0.12
CA VAL A 115 -9.76 -20.23 0.36
C VAL A 115 -10.78 -20.01 -0.74
N THR A 116 -12.05 -20.25 -0.46
CA THR A 116 -13.16 -20.06 -1.42
C THR A 116 -13.82 -18.70 -1.32
N SER A 117 -13.66 -17.98 -0.21
CA SER A 117 -14.18 -16.61 -0.04
C SER A 117 -13.03 -15.63 0.12
N LEU A 118 -12.93 -14.68 -0.81
CA LEU A 118 -11.90 -13.65 -0.81
C LEU A 118 -12.41 -12.37 -0.16
N ARG A 119 -11.57 -11.73 0.64
CA ARG A 119 -11.79 -10.37 1.11
C ARG A 119 -11.05 -9.43 0.16
N LEU A 120 -11.77 -8.56 -0.52
CA LEU A 120 -11.21 -7.57 -1.44
C LEU A 120 -11.20 -6.19 -0.78
N CYS A 121 -10.10 -5.48 -0.98
CA CYS A 121 -9.96 -4.07 -0.67
C CYS A 121 -9.84 -3.30 -1.98
N ARG A 122 -10.82 -2.42 -2.23
CA ARG A 122 -10.88 -1.58 -3.43
C ARG A 122 -10.78 -0.11 -3.04
N LEU A 123 -9.75 0.55 -3.54
CA LEU A 123 -9.62 1.99 -3.60
C LEU A 123 -9.94 2.42 -5.05
N PRO A 124 -11.14 2.97 -5.34
CA PRO A 124 -11.64 3.14 -6.71
C PRO A 124 -10.68 3.90 -7.61
N GLY A 125 -10.48 3.40 -8.83
CA GLY A 125 -9.58 4.00 -9.81
C GLY A 125 -8.09 3.96 -9.42
N TRP A 126 -7.74 3.34 -8.29
CA TRP A 126 -6.38 3.41 -7.74
C TRP A 126 -5.76 2.04 -7.47
N ASN A 127 -6.40 1.22 -6.64
CA ASN A 127 -5.89 -0.10 -6.30
C ASN A 127 -7.01 -1.08 -5.96
N LEU A 128 -6.83 -2.33 -6.37
CA LEU A 128 -7.66 -3.46 -5.98
C LEU A 128 -6.71 -4.57 -5.52
N ASN A 129 -6.97 -5.16 -4.36
CA ASN A 129 -6.16 -6.25 -3.85
C ASN A 129 -6.97 -7.20 -2.96
N CYS A 130 -6.65 -8.49 -3.04
CA CYS A 130 -7.14 -9.53 -2.17
C CYS A 130 -6.36 -9.52 -0.85
N GLN A 131 -6.88 -8.79 0.14
CA GLN A 131 -6.22 -8.55 1.42
C GLN A 131 -7.05 -9.05 2.60
N VAL A 132 -6.41 -9.84 3.46
CA VAL A 132 -7.03 -10.31 4.72
C VAL A 132 -6.92 -9.31 5.87
N ASN A 133 -5.91 -8.44 5.85
CA ASN A 133 -5.68 -7.47 6.91
C ASN A 133 -6.69 -6.31 6.87
N PRO A 134 -7.09 -5.78 8.03
CA PRO A 134 -7.93 -4.58 8.10
C PRO A 134 -7.22 -3.37 7.50
N VAL A 135 -8.01 -2.40 7.04
CA VAL A 135 -7.57 -1.08 6.57
C VAL A 135 -8.48 -0.02 7.18
N LEU A 136 -8.03 1.22 7.15
CA LEU A 136 -8.78 2.40 7.57
C LEU A 136 -10.04 2.58 6.71
N GLN A 137 -10.95 3.44 7.17
CA GLN A 137 -12.18 3.72 6.42
C GLN A 137 -11.92 4.56 5.17
N HIS A 138 -11.00 5.53 5.25
CA HIS A 138 -10.63 6.40 4.15
C HIS A 138 -9.15 6.80 4.23
N THR A 139 -8.59 7.27 3.12
CA THR A 139 -7.17 7.60 3.00
C THR A 139 -6.74 8.78 3.86
N GLY A 140 -7.63 9.72 4.19
CA GLY A 140 -7.29 10.89 5.00
C GLY A 140 -6.86 10.54 6.44
N LEU A 141 -7.34 9.42 7.00
CA LEU A 141 -6.92 8.96 8.34
C LEU A 141 -5.43 8.58 8.39
N LEU A 142 -4.79 8.39 7.23
CA LEU A 142 -3.34 8.17 7.16
C LEU A 142 -2.53 9.38 7.61
N GLY A 143 -3.12 10.59 7.62
CA GLY A 143 -2.43 11.82 7.94
C GLY A 143 -1.28 12.11 6.97
N LYS A 144 -0.05 11.77 7.35
CA LYS A 144 1.13 11.93 6.50
C LYS A 144 1.77 10.58 6.16
N VAL A 145 1.97 10.32 4.88
CA VAL A 145 2.73 9.16 4.39
C VAL A 145 3.99 9.66 3.70
N THR A 146 5.16 9.33 4.24
CA THR A 146 6.46 9.73 3.68
C THR A 146 7.18 8.52 3.08
N LEU A 147 7.60 8.62 1.82
CA LEU A 147 8.43 7.63 1.14
C LEU A 147 9.90 7.87 1.51
N THR A 148 10.42 7.12 2.49
CA THR A 148 11.71 7.43 3.13
C THR A 148 12.91 6.84 2.40
N LYS A 149 12.72 5.77 1.63
CA LYS A 149 13.81 5.13 0.89
C LYS A 149 13.29 4.37 -0.33
N PHE A 150 13.94 4.60 -1.46
CA PHE A 150 13.78 3.81 -2.68
C PHE A 150 15.01 2.91 -2.86
N THR A 151 14.80 1.66 -3.27
CA THR A 151 15.88 0.71 -3.55
C THR A 151 15.51 -0.06 -4.80
N TYR A 152 16.05 0.39 -5.93
CA TYR A 152 15.89 -0.25 -7.23
C TYR A 152 16.94 -1.36 -7.41
N ASN A 153 16.51 -2.52 -7.86
CA ASN A 153 17.36 -3.63 -8.25
C ASN A 153 17.15 -3.88 -9.76
N ALA A 154 18.15 -3.52 -10.56
CA ALA A 154 18.10 -3.61 -12.01
C ALA A 154 18.03 -5.07 -12.51
N ASP A 155 18.79 -5.98 -11.89
CA ASP A 155 18.84 -7.39 -12.28
C ASP A 155 17.48 -8.08 -12.08
N LYS A 156 16.83 -7.80 -10.95
CA LYS A 156 15.52 -8.35 -10.59
C LYS A 156 14.36 -7.54 -11.16
N LYS A 157 14.62 -6.35 -11.72
CA LYS A 157 13.59 -5.38 -12.17
C LYS A 157 12.54 -5.10 -11.09
N THR A 158 13.02 -4.90 -9.86
CA THR A 158 12.19 -4.64 -8.68
C THR A 158 12.52 -3.31 -8.04
N LEU A 159 11.52 -2.63 -7.51
CA LEU A 159 11.67 -1.44 -6.68
C LEU A 159 11.08 -1.69 -5.29
N LYS A 160 11.92 -1.57 -4.26
CA LYS A 160 11.47 -1.52 -2.87
C LYS A 160 11.30 -0.06 -2.44
N VAL A 161 10.18 0.24 -1.79
CA VAL A 161 9.89 1.54 -1.18
C VAL A 161 9.60 1.36 0.29
N THR A 162 10.36 2.05 1.13
CA THR A 162 10.14 2.14 2.57
C THR A 162 9.28 3.36 2.87
N ILE A 163 8.35 3.22 3.81
CA ILE A 163 7.40 4.26 4.19
C ILE A 163 7.39 4.48 5.70
N ASP A 164 7.08 5.71 6.08
CA ASP A 164 6.65 6.10 7.42
C ASP A 164 5.26 6.75 7.32
N CYS A 165 4.33 6.28 8.15
CA CYS A 165 2.97 6.78 8.23
C CYS A 165 2.72 7.42 9.59
N VAL A 166 2.26 8.66 9.61
CA VAL A 166 1.89 9.41 10.81
C VAL A 166 0.39 9.71 10.73
N PRO A 167 -0.46 8.89 11.35
CA PRO A 167 -1.91 9.04 11.28
C PRO A 167 -2.40 10.28 12.02
N ILE A 168 -3.61 10.73 11.66
CA ILE A 168 -4.31 11.79 12.39
C ILE A 168 -4.76 11.21 13.74
N PRO A 169 -4.43 11.82 14.89
CA PRO A 169 -4.88 11.34 16.19
C PRO A 169 -6.39 11.51 16.37
N GLY A 170 -7.07 10.49 16.90
CA GLY A 170 -8.40 10.64 17.51
C GLY A 170 -9.62 10.35 16.63
N GLU A 171 -9.44 9.77 15.44
CA GLU A 171 -10.53 9.36 14.53
C GLU A 171 -10.45 7.88 14.13
#